data_AF-A0A812IHK7-F1
#
_entry.id   AF-A0A812IHK7-F1
#
_cell.length_a   1.000
_cell.length_b   1.000
_cell.length_c   1.000
_cell.angle_alpha   90.00
_cell.angle_beta   90.00
_cell.angle_gamma   90.00
#
_symmetry.space_group_name_H-M   'P 1'
#
loop_
_entity.id
_entity.type
_entity.pdbx_description
1 polymer ?
#
loop_
_entity_poly.entity_id
_entity_poly.type
_entity_poly.pdbx_seq_one_letter_code
_entity_poly.pdbx_strand_id
1 'polypeptide(L)'
;VDMQLPRAIRSKDQQKLKAVLTKAKTWHIETEEVEQGEQLLSKIQADENLRLAIVSKSEEQLVAALEEANKCGAERQRILKAEAALALLRGLRELREAIESKDPDWMEQAIQQAKESGVPRTEISKAEGLLKSLTRSVPVSRVGSKFVEEDRPPLSRLGSKFVEVEPPMVA
;
A
#
# COMPACT_ATOMS: atom_id res chain seq x y z
N VAL A 1 -2.67 -42.73 14.83
CA VAL A 1 -2.42 -41.48 14.07
C VAL A 1 -2.01 -40.35 15.04
N ASP A 2 -2.31 -40.51 16.33
CA ASP A 2 -2.12 -39.54 17.41
C ASP A 2 -0.67 -39.12 17.70
N MET A 3 0.33 -40.00 17.53
CA MET A 3 1.71 -39.63 17.90
C MET A 3 2.46 -38.74 16.89
N GLN A 4 1.93 -38.53 15.69
CA GLN A 4 2.64 -37.78 14.64
C GLN A 4 2.21 -36.32 14.52
N LEU A 5 1.00 -35.97 14.97
CA LEU A 5 0.43 -34.65 14.79
C LEU A 5 1.15 -33.57 15.64
N PRO A 6 1.41 -33.78 16.95
CA PRO A 6 2.21 -32.84 17.74
C PRO A 6 3.63 -32.67 17.19
N ARG A 7 4.22 -33.74 16.62
CA ARG A 7 5.54 -33.70 16.00
C ARG A 7 5.53 -32.92 14.69
N ALA A 8 4.48 -33.06 13.88
CA ALA A 8 4.30 -32.31 12.64
C ALA A 8 4.11 -30.82 12.91
N ILE A 9 3.26 -30.46 13.89
CA ILE A 9 3.03 -29.06 14.32
C ILE A 9 4.36 -28.41 14.74
N ARG A 10 5.18 -29.10 15.54
CA ARG A 10 6.50 -28.61 15.96
C ARG A 10 7.49 -28.44 14.80
N SER A 11 7.43 -29.32 13.80
CA SER A 11 8.33 -29.24 12.64
C SER A 11 7.98 -28.11 11.66
N LYS A 12 6.76 -27.56 11.71
CA LYS A 12 6.25 -26.56 10.76
C LYS A 12 6.41 -26.96 9.28
N ASP A 13 6.45 -28.26 9.01
CA ASP A 13 6.58 -28.80 7.66
C ASP A 13 5.19 -28.92 7.03
N GLN A 14 4.92 -28.06 6.04
CA GLN A 14 3.61 -27.94 5.40
C GLN A 14 3.13 -29.27 4.80
N GLN A 15 4.02 -30.02 4.15
CA GLN A 15 3.65 -31.26 3.46
C GLN A 15 3.30 -32.36 4.45
N LYS A 16 4.12 -32.49 5.50
CA LYS A 16 3.86 -33.46 6.58
C LYS A 16 2.58 -33.11 7.33
N LEU A 17 2.39 -31.84 7.68
CA LEU A 17 1.21 -31.37 8.40
C LEU A 17 -0.07 -31.63 7.60
N LYS A 18 -0.08 -31.27 6.31
CA LYS A 18 -1.20 -31.54 5.40
C LYS A 18 -1.51 -33.03 5.32
N ALA A 19 -0.50 -33.89 5.14
CA ALA A 19 -0.69 -35.34 5.06
C ALA A 19 -1.28 -35.94 6.34
N VAL A 20 -0.83 -35.48 7.52
CA VAL A 20 -1.36 -35.95 8.81
C VAL A 20 -2.79 -35.43 9.03
N LEU A 21 -3.08 -34.17 8.71
CA LEU A 21 -4.43 -33.59 8.81
C LEU A 21 -5.43 -34.27 7.86
N THR A 22 -5.03 -34.58 6.62
CA THR A 22 -5.88 -35.34 5.69
C THR A 22 -6.19 -36.72 6.26
N LYS A 23 -5.20 -37.40 6.86
CA LYS A 23 -5.45 -38.67 7.56
C LYS A 23 -6.42 -38.49 8.72
N ALA A 24 -6.22 -37.50 9.60
CA ALA A 24 -7.12 -37.23 10.71
C ALA A 24 -8.57 -37.00 10.24
N LYS A 25 -8.77 -36.22 9.15
CA LYS A 25 -10.08 -36.01 8.51
C LYS A 25 -10.72 -37.29 8.00
N THR A 26 -9.95 -38.14 7.32
CA THR A 26 -10.48 -39.42 6.81
C THR A 26 -10.92 -40.39 7.91
N TRP A 27 -10.43 -40.20 9.14
CA TRP A 27 -10.80 -41.01 10.31
C TRP A 27 -11.79 -40.27 11.22
N HIS A 28 -12.30 -39.10 10.81
CA HIS A 28 -13.22 -38.26 11.58
C HIS A 28 -12.72 -37.93 12.99
N ILE A 29 -11.40 -37.74 13.15
CA ILE A 29 -10.79 -37.36 14.43
C ILE A 29 -10.87 -35.84 14.57
N GLU A 30 -11.79 -35.37 15.39
CA GLU A 30 -11.92 -33.97 15.79
C GLU A 30 -11.30 -33.80 17.17
N THR A 31 -10.07 -33.29 17.20
CA THR A 31 -9.35 -32.98 18.44
C THR A 31 -8.82 -31.55 18.37
N GLU A 32 -8.61 -30.91 19.52
CA GLU A 32 -8.03 -29.56 19.60
C GLU A 32 -6.69 -29.47 18.85
N GLU A 33 -5.91 -30.56 18.85
CA GLU A 33 -4.64 -30.59 18.14
C GLU A 33 -4.82 -30.52 16.61
N VAL A 34 -5.87 -31.15 16.07
CA VAL A 34 -6.20 -31.09 14.64
C VAL A 34 -6.57 -29.67 14.27
N GLU A 35 -7.40 -29.00 15.06
CA GLU A 35 -7.77 -27.59 14.85
C GLU A 35 -6.54 -26.67 14.87
N GLN A 36 -5.65 -26.84 15.86
CA GLN A 36 -4.37 -26.10 15.92
C GLN A 36 -3.50 -26.38 14.69
N GLY A 37 -3.46 -27.63 14.23
CA GLY A 37 -2.74 -28.03 13.02
C GLY A 37 -3.30 -27.36 11.76
N GLU A 38 -4.62 -27.26 11.63
CA GLU A 38 -5.27 -26.56 10.52
C GLU A 38 -5.01 -25.06 10.54
N GLN A 39 -5.11 -24.43 11.70
CA GLN A 39 -4.77 -23.01 11.87
C GLN A 39 -3.31 -22.74 11.47
N LEU A 40 -2.39 -23.61 11.91
CA LEU A 40 -0.98 -23.51 11.52
C LEU A 40 -0.79 -23.71 10.01
N LEU A 41 -1.48 -24.68 9.41
CA LEU A 41 -1.41 -24.93 7.97
C LEU A 41 -1.89 -23.72 7.17
N SER A 42 -3.04 -23.14 7.54
CA SER A 42 -3.60 -21.94 6.94
C SER A 42 -2.62 -20.76 7.04
N LYS A 43 -1.99 -20.58 8.20
CA LYS A 43 -0.95 -19.56 8.39
C LYS A 43 0.25 -19.76 7.47
N ILE A 44 0.77 -20.99 7.38
CA ILE A 44 1.90 -21.32 6.49
C ILE A 44 1.53 -21.10 5.02
N GLN A 45 0.30 -21.45 4.62
CA GLN A 45 -0.21 -21.23 3.27
C GLN A 45 -0.33 -19.74 2.94
N ALA A 46 -0.90 -18.93 3.83
CA ALA A 46 -1.00 -17.49 3.64
C ALA A 46 0.39 -16.83 3.54
N ASP A 47 1.33 -17.28 4.37
CA ASP A 47 2.73 -16.84 4.35
C ASP A 47 3.44 -17.16 3.01
N GLU A 48 3.14 -18.30 2.40
CA GLU A 48 3.68 -18.69 1.10
C GLU A 48 2.98 -17.97 -0.06
N ASN A 49 1.65 -17.81 0.01
CA ASN A 49 0.87 -17.03 -0.95
C ASN A 49 1.37 -15.57 -1.00
N LEU A 50 1.64 -14.96 0.15
CA LEU A 50 2.28 -13.63 0.23
C LEU A 50 3.63 -13.61 -0.47
N ARG A 51 4.48 -14.62 -0.24
CA ARG A 51 5.79 -14.72 -0.88
C ARG A 51 5.68 -14.79 -2.40
N LEU A 52 4.77 -15.62 -2.90
CA LEU A 52 4.52 -15.78 -4.33
C LEU A 52 3.96 -14.49 -4.95
N ALA A 53 3.05 -13.80 -4.25
CA ALA A 53 2.47 -12.55 -4.71
C ALA A 53 3.51 -11.41 -4.77
N ILE A 54 4.45 -11.33 -3.82
CA ILE A 54 5.57 -10.37 -3.87
C ILE A 54 6.43 -10.62 -5.13
N VAL A 55 6.67 -11.89 -5.47
CA VAL A 55 7.48 -12.27 -6.64
C VAL A 55 6.73 -12.03 -7.95
N SER A 56 5.42 -12.28 -7.98
CA SER A 56 4.60 -12.07 -9.18
C SER A 56 4.47 -10.60 -9.56
N LYS A 57 4.68 -9.67 -8.60
CA LYS A 57 4.55 -8.22 -8.78
C LYS A 57 3.16 -7.80 -9.28
N SER A 58 2.14 -8.61 -9.01
CA SER A 58 0.75 -8.31 -9.33
C SER A 58 0.09 -7.64 -8.14
N GLU A 59 -0.42 -6.42 -8.32
CA GLU A 59 -1.10 -5.68 -7.27
C GLU A 59 -2.30 -6.46 -6.71
N GLU A 60 -3.13 -7.01 -7.60
CA GLU A 60 -4.34 -7.77 -7.25
C GLU A 60 -4.02 -9.00 -6.39
N GLN A 61 -3.01 -9.78 -6.80
CA GLN A 61 -2.59 -10.96 -6.05
C GLN A 61 -2.02 -10.60 -4.68
N LEU A 62 -1.30 -9.47 -4.59
CA LEU A 62 -0.68 -9.01 -3.36
C LEU A 62 -1.74 -8.54 -2.35
N VAL A 63 -2.77 -7.83 -2.80
CA VAL A 63 -3.91 -7.42 -1.97
C VAL A 63 -4.68 -8.65 -1.47
N ALA A 64 -5.03 -9.59 -2.35
CA ALA A 64 -5.73 -10.80 -1.96
C ALA A 64 -4.92 -11.63 -0.94
N ALA A 65 -3.61 -11.77 -1.15
CA ALA A 65 -2.73 -12.47 -0.22
C ALA A 65 -2.59 -11.74 1.12
N LEU A 66 -2.57 -10.41 1.14
CA LEU A 66 -2.55 -9.60 2.38
C LEU A 66 -3.83 -9.75 3.20
N GLU A 67 -4.99 -9.79 2.55
CA GLU A 67 -6.27 -10.04 3.21
C GLU A 67 -6.32 -11.43 3.84
N GLU A 68 -5.90 -12.46 3.09
CA GLU A 68 -5.82 -13.83 3.59
C GLU A 68 -4.83 -13.96 4.75
N ALA A 69 -3.65 -13.35 4.63
CA ALA A 69 -2.64 -13.30 5.67
C ALA A 69 -3.12 -12.62 6.95
N ASN A 70 -3.85 -11.50 6.85
CA ASN A 70 -4.44 -10.84 8.01
C ASN A 70 -5.50 -11.72 8.69
N LYS A 71 -6.34 -12.42 7.92
CA LYS A 71 -7.35 -13.35 8.45
C LYS A 71 -6.72 -14.54 9.17
N CYS A 72 -5.63 -15.10 8.63
CA CYS A 72 -4.94 -16.26 9.19
C CYS A 72 -3.90 -15.92 10.28
N GLY A 73 -3.75 -14.65 10.65
CA GLY A 73 -2.76 -14.23 11.65
C GLY A 73 -1.33 -14.50 11.22
N ALA A 74 -1.03 -14.26 9.95
CA ALA A 74 0.31 -14.36 9.36
C ALA A 74 1.33 -13.49 10.09
N GLU A 75 2.61 -13.74 9.81
CA GLU A 75 3.69 -13.02 10.49
C GLU A 75 3.70 -11.52 10.13
N ARG A 76 3.66 -10.65 11.14
CA ARG A 76 3.62 -9.18 10.95
C ARG A 76 4.75 -8.66 10.06
N GLN A 77 5.95 -9.23 10.18
CA GLN A 77 7.09 -8.84 9.34
C GLN A 77 6.86 -9.14 7.85
N ARG A 78 6.15 -10.22 7.52
CA ARG A 78 5.81 -10.55 6.13
C ARG A 78 4.74 -9.62 5.58
N ILE A 79 3.72 -9.32 6.39
CA ILE A 79 2.69 -8.35 6.05
C ILE A 79 3.32 -6.99 5.73
N LEU A 80 4.21 -6.47 6.57
CA LEU A 80 4.91 -5.20 6.33
C LEU A 80 5.73 -5.21 5.04
N LYS A 81 6.43 -6.33 4.73
CA LYS A 81 7.17 -6.46 3.47
C LYS A 81 6.25 -6.45 2.25
N ALA A 82 5.10 -7.12 2.34
CA ALA A 82 4.11 -7.13 1.27
C ALA A 82 3.43 -5.76 1.11
N GLU A 83 3.10 -5.06 2.20
CA GLU A 83 2.58 -3.69 2.15
C GLU A 83 3.57 -2.72 1.49
N ALA A 84 4.87 -2.82 1.82
CA ALA A 84 5.91 -2.03 1.17
C ALA A 84 6.03 -2.35 -0.33
N ALA A 85 5.93 -3.63 -0.70
CA ALA A 85 5.91 -4.02 -2.11
C ALA A 85 4.67 -3.49 -2.84
N LEU A 86 3.50 -3.47 -2.18
CA LEU A 86 2.26 -2.92 -2.72
C LEU A 86 2.38 -1.42 -2.97
N ALA A 87 2.89 -0.67 -1.99
CA ALA A 87 3.13 0.76 -2.11
C ALA A 87 4.06 1.08 -3.29
N LEU A 88 5.14 0.30 -3.44
CA LEU A 88 6.06 0.45 -4.56
C LEU A 88 5.37 0.21 -5.92
N LEU A 89 4.55 -0.85 -6.04
CA LEU A 89 3.82 -1.15 -7.27
C LEU A 89 2.83 -0.04 -7.64
N ARG A 90 2.10 0.49 -6.64
CA ARG A 90 1.17 1.62 -6.83
C ARG A 90 1.89 2.88 -7.26
N GLY A 91 2.96 3.26 -6.57
CA GLY A 91 3.77 4.42 -6.94
C GLY A 91 4.37 4.29 -8.35
N LEU A 92 4.78 3.10 -8.76
CA LEU A 92 5.24 2.85 -10.13
C LEU A 92 4.12 2.99 -11.16
N ARG A 93 2.92 2.50 -10.85
CA ARG A 93 1.75 2.60 -11.74
C ARG A 93 1.33 4.06 -11.91
N GLU A 94 1.15 4.79 -10.81
CA GLU A 94 0.80 6.22 -10.83
C GLU A 94 1.85 7.05 -11.58
N LEU A 95 3.14 6.76 -11.39
CA LEU A 95 4.21 7.43 -12.12
C LEU A 95 4.09 7.19 -13.64
N ARG A 96 3.73 5.97 -14.07
CA ARG A 96 3.53 5.67 -15.49
C ARG A 96 2.31 6.39 -16.05
N GLU A 97 1.19 6.36 -15.33
CA GLU A 97 -0.04 7.07 -15.75
C GLU A 97 0.21 8.57 -15.88
N ALA A 98 0.96 9.18 -14.96
CA ALA A 98 1.33 10.58 -15.04
C ALA A 98 2.32 10.90 -16.18
N ILE A 99 3.21 9.96 -16.54
CA ILE A 99 4.06 10.10 -17.73
C ILE A 99 3.22 10.06 -19.02
N GLU A 100 2.20 9.21 -19.06
CA GLU A 100 1.32 9.07 -20.22
C GLU A 100 0.40 10.27 -20.42
N SER A 101 -0.11 10.85 -19.33
CA SER A 101 -0.95 12.06 -19.39
C SER A 101 -0.19 13.30 -19.87
N LYS A 102 1.14 13.34 -19.66
CA LYS A 102 2.03 14.47 -19.97
C LYS A 102 1.66 15.76 -19.22
N ASP A 103 0.88 15.65 -18.16
CA ASP A 103 0.52 16.78 -17.32
C ASP A 103 1.65 17.06 -16.32
N PRO A 104 2.30 18.23 -16.37
CA PRO A 104 3.48 18.50 -15.54
C PRO A 104 3.15 18.52 -14.03
N ASP A 105 2.01 19.10 -13.66
CA ASP A 105 1.59 19.18 -12.25
C ASP A 105 1.32 17.79 -11.67
N TRP A 106 0.66 16.92 -12.44
CA TRP A 106 0.38 15.54 -12.03
C TRP A 106 1.66 14.70 -11.98
N MET A 107 2.58 14.89 -12.94
CA MET A 107 3.87 14.21 -12.95
C MET A 107 4.74 14.59 -11.76
N GLU A 108 4.73 15.85 -11.33
CA GLU A 108 5.44 16.29 -10.12
C GLU A 108 4.88 15.62 -8.85
N GLN A 109 3.55 15.57 -8.70
CA GLN A 109 2.90 14.87 -7.59
C GLN A 109 3.22 13.37 -7.60
N ALA A 110 3.14 12.72 -8.77
CA ALA A 110 3.44 11.30 -8.90
C ALA A 110 4.91 10.99 -8.60
N ILE A 111 5.84 11.88 -8.96
CA ILE A 111 7.27 11.75 -8.59
C ILE A 111 7.44 11.83 -7.08
N GLN A 112 6.74 12.75 -6.40
CA GLN A 112 6.82 12.89 -4.95
C GLN A 112 6.27 11.65 -4.24
N GLN A 113 5.11 11.16 -4.67
CA GLN A 113 4.49 9.95 -4.13
C GLN A 113 5.35 8.69 -4.39
N ALA A 114 5.99 8.61 -5.56
CA ALA A 114 6.93 7.55 -5.89
C ALA A 114 8.18 7.58 -4.97
N LYS A 115 8.70 8.77 -4.61
CA LYS A 115 9.81 8.92 -3.65
C LYS A 115 9.42 8.39 -2.27
N GLU A 116 8.22 8.73 -1.80
CA GLU A 116 7.70 8.28 -0.50
C GLU A 116 7.44 6.77 -0.47
N SER A 117 7.01 6.21 -1.59
CA SER A 117 6.75 4.76 -1.74
C SER A 117 8.02 3.92 -1.97
N GLY A 118 9.20 4.55 -2.01
CA GLY A 118 10.48 3.85 -2.21
C GLY A 118 10.71 3.34 -3.64
N VAL A 119 10.09 3.96 -4.64
CA VAL A 119 10.33 3.64 -6.05
C VAL A 119 11.81 3.84 -6.40
N PRO A 120 12.42 2.95 -7.19
CA PRO A 120 13.84 3.06 -7.55
C PRO A 120 14.14 4.40 -8.24
N ARG A 121 15.25 5.02 -7.80
CA ARG A 121 15.73 6.32 -8.30
C ARG A 121 15.87 6.38 -9.83
N THR A 122 16.17 5.24 -10.47
CA THR A 122 16.27 5.16 -11.93
C THR A 122 14.97 5.51 -12.64
N GLU A 123 13.82 5.12 -12.09
CA GLU A 123 12.51 5.44 -12.67
C GLU A 123 12.13 6.88 -12.37
N ILE A 124 12.41 7.35 -11.15
CA ILE A 124 12.21 8.76 -10.75
C ILE A 124 13.00 9.71 -11.66
N SER A 125 14.29 9.43 -11.90
CA SER A 125 15.14 10.29 -12.74
C SER A 125 14.69 10.34 -14.20
N LYS A 126 14.07 9.27 -14.73
CA LYS A 126 13.46 9.29 -16.07
C LYS A 126 12.27 10.24 -16.11
N ALA A 127 11.38 10.15 -15.12
CA ALA A 127 10.21 11.03 -15.00
C ALA A 127 10.62 12.51 -14.84
N GLU A 128 11.60 12.81 -13.97
CA GLU A 128 12.14 14.16 -13.79
C GLU A 128 12.75 14.73 -15.08
N GLY A 129 13.42 13.88 -15.88
CA GLY A 129 13.94 14.26 -17.20
C GLY A 129 12.85 14.64 -18.19
N LEU A 130 11.74 13.88 -18.21
CA LEU A 130 10.58 14.18 -19.05
C LEU A 130 9.89 15.46 -18.60
N LEU A 131 9.64 15.65 -17.30
CA LEU A 131 9.08 16.86 -16.72
C LEU A 131 9.87 18.11 -17.14
N LYS A 132 11.20 18.04 -17.06
CA LYS A 132 12.10 19.14 -17.45
C LYS A 132 12.01 19.46 -18.95
N SER A 133 11.78 18.46 -19.80
CA SER A 133 11.60 18.67 -21.24
C SER A 133 10.26 19.33 -21.58
N LEU A 134 9.18 18.92 -20.90
CA LEU A 134 7.83 19.48 -21.04
C LEU A 134 7.78 20.94 -20.59
N THR A 135 8.32 21.24 -19.40
CA THR A 135 8.33 22.60 -18.83
C THR A 135 9.20 23.57 -19.64
N ARG A 136 10.33 23.10 -20.19
CA ARG A 136 11.19 23.94 -21.06
C ARG A 136 10.57 24.22 -22.44
N SER A 137 9.61 23.39 -22.85
CA SER A 137 8.88 23.51 -24.11
C SER A 137 7.67 24.43 -24.04
N VAL A 138 7.36 25.04 -22.90
CA VAL A 138 6.33 26.09 -22.83
C VAL A 138 7.02 27.42 -23.10
N PRO A 139 7.05 27.95 -24.35
CA PRO A 139 7.40 29.34 -24.53
C PRO A 139 6.37 30.12 -23.73
N VAL A 140 6.83 30.82 -22.71
CA VAL A 140 6.09 31.88 -22.05
C VAL A 140 5.82 32.91 -23.14
N SER A 141 4.75 32.72 -23.89
CA SER A 141 4.14 33.75 -24.69
C SER A 141 3.85 34.85 -23.70
N ARG A 142 4.74 35.85 -23.66
CA ARG A 142 4.56 37.12 -22.98
C ARG A 142 3.24 37.69 -23.47
N VAL A 143 2.15 37.30 -22.82
CA VAL A 143 0.91 38.06 -22.85
C VAL A 143 1.27 39.31 -22.10
N GLY A 144 1.60 40.35 -22.87
CA GLY A 144 1.63 41.71 -22.41
C GLY A 144 0.23 42.07 -21.93
N SER A 145 -0.11 41.67 -20.72
CA SER A 145 -1.22 42.21 -19.96
C SER A 145 -0.85 43.65 -19.67
N LYS A 146 -1.25 44.55 -20.57
CA LYS A 146 -1.31 45.98 -20.28
C LYS A 146 -2.13 46.12 -19.01
N PHE A 147 -1.43 46.42 -17.93
CA PHE A 147 -1.97 46.86 -16.67
C PHE A 147 -2.79 48.12 -16.98
N VAL A 148 -4.11 47.99 -17.04
CA VAL A 148 -5.01 49.13 -16.93
C VAL A 148 -5.22 49.29 -15.44
N GLU A 149 -4.56 50.31 -14.91
CA GLU A 149 -4.68 50.82 -13.56
C GLU A 149 -6.10 51.38 -13.39
N GLU A 150 -7.05 50.50 -13.07
CA GLU A 150 -8.44 50.88 -12.83
C GLU A 150 -8.67 50.98 -11.32
N ASP A 151 -8.67 52.25 -10.87
CA ASP A 151 -9.22 52.80 -9.63
C ASP A 151 -10.11 51.82 -8.85
N ARG A 152 -9.55 51.21 -7.80
CA ARG A 152 -10.35 50.53 -6.76
C ARG A 152 -10.37 51.39 -5.50
N PRO A 153 -11.55 51.82 -5.03
CA PRO A 153 -11.67 52.58 -3.80
C PRO A 153 -11.32 51.73 -2.56
N PRO A 154 -10.87 52.37 -1.46
CA PRO A 154 -10.45 51.67 -0.25
C PRO A 154 -11.65 51.03 0.44
N LEU A 155 -11.64 49.70 0.57
CA LEU A 155 -12.62 49.00 1.41
C LEU A 155 -12.24 49.17 2.88
N SER A 156 -13.09 49.95 3.53
CA SER A 156 -13.16 50.23 4.95
C SER A 156 -13.03 48.99 5.83
N ARG A 157 -12.02 49.05 6.69
CA ARG A 157 -12.07 48.85 8.15
C ARG A 157 -13.25 48.06 8.76
N LEU A 158 -12.81 47.11 9.60
CA LEU A 158 -13.33 46.75 10.92
C LEU A 158 -14.63 45.95 10.99
N GLY A 159 -14.50 44.71 11.49
CA GLY A 159 -15.64 43.96 11.99
C GLY A 159 -15.34 42.55 12.51
N SER A 160 -14.14 42.24 13.00
CA SER A 160 -13.89 40.96 13.69
C SER A 160 -14.55 40.98 15.07
N LYS A 161 -15.81 40.50 15.14
CA LYS A 161 -16.38 40.07 16.41
C LYS A 161 -15.80 38.70 16.73
N PHE A 162 -14.78 38.74 17.58
CA PHE A 162 -14.26 37.60 18.32
C PHE A 162 -15.39 37.09 19.23
N VAL A 163 -15.88 35.87 19.00
CA VAL A 163 -16.76 35.19 19.95
C VAL A 163 -15.90 34.18 20.69
N GLU A 164 -15.65 34.53 21.95
CA GLU A 164 -14.94 33.76 22.95
C GLU A 164 -15.74 32.50 23.29
N VAL A 165 -15.10 31.33 23.21
CA VAL A 165 -15.69 30.02 23.52
C VAL A 165 -15.31 29.67 24.96
N GLU A 166 -16.28 29.69 25.87
CA GLU A 166 -16.17 29.03 27.17
C GLU A 166 -16.67 27.58 27.08
N PRO A 167 -15.89 26.59 27.54
CA PRO A 167 -16.40 25.26 27.87
C PRO A 167 -16.39 25.01 29.39
N PRO A 168 -17.53 24.62 30.01
CA PRO A 168 -17.48 24.06 31.35
C PRO A 168 -17.64 22.52 31.37
N MET A 169 -16.58 21.90 31.88
CA MET A 169 -16.49 20.79 32.84
C MET A 169 -17.60 19.72 32.84
N VAL A 170 -17.20 18.49 32.52
CA VAL A 170 -17.92 17.28 32.94
C VAL A 170 -17.35 16.85 34.30
N ALA A 171 -18.26 16.72 35.26
CA ALA A 171 -18.05 16.34 36.66
C ALA A 171 -17.71 14.85 36.84
#